data_AF-K1U0U4-F1
#
_entry.id   AF-K1U0U4-F1
#
_cell.length_a   1.000
_cell.length_b   1.000
_cell.length_c   1.000
_cell.angle_alpha   90.00
_cell.angle_beta   90.00
_cell.angle_gamma   90.00
#
_symmetry.space_group_name_H-M   'P 1'
#
loop_
_entity.id
_entity.type
_entity.pdbx_description
1 polymer ?
#
loop_
_entity_poly.entity_id
_entity_poly.type
_entity_poly.pdbx_seq_one_letter_code
_entity_poly.pdbx_strand_id
1 'polypeptide(L)'
;MILFSNVIVFAGATLGGFLLTTHVPVGGALIAVLFLTVSELWEIPVALFLSERFGMIVNLFVCLFITVSGVVISQTRIWYVLVSAIPMRMMCPLLHVLPNGLAAEAGNPLLDTGVIVPGMCLSIIWFVFVTVLFLKWFERREVK
;
A
#
# COMPACT_ATOMS: atom_id res chain seq x y z
N MET A 1 11.69 0.55 -10.41
CA MET A 1 11.25 1.92 -10.07
C MET A 1 10.55 2.02 -8.72
N ILE A 2 9.62 1.12 -8.37
CA ILE A 2 8.87 1.19 -7.09
C ILE A 2 9.76 1.10 -5.85
N LEU A 3 10.73 0.18 -5.84
CA LEU A 3 11.71 0.10 -4.73
C LEU A 3 12.46 1.42 -4.55
N PHE A 4 12.84 2.07 -5.65
CA PHE A 4 13.56 3.34 -5.63
C PHE A 4 12.67 4.49 -5.14
N SER A 5 11.40 4.55 -5.59
CA SER A 5 10.41 5.50 -5.05
C SER A 5 10.16 5.28 -3.57
N ASN A 6 10.04 4.02 -3.10
CA ASN A 6 9.84 3.71 -1.68
C ASN A 6 11.07 4.12 -0.85
N VAL A 7 12.28 3.97 -1.39
CA VAL A 7 13.51 4.47 -0.75
C VAL A 7 13.52 6.00 -0.66
N ILE A 8 13.07 6.71 -1.70
CA ILE A 8 12.95 8.19 -1.67
C ILE A 8 11.91 8.64 -0.63
N VAL A 9 10.74 8.00 -0.63
CA VAL A 9 9.68 8.30 0.35
C VAL A 9 10.16 8.00 1.78
N PHE A 10 10.87 6.89 1.97
CA PHE A 10 11.50 6.56 3.25
C PHE A 10 12.53 7.60 3.67
N ALA A 11 13.42 8.05 2.78
CA ALA A 11 14.39 9.10 3.06
C ALA A 11 13.71 10.42 3.44
N GLY A 12 12.66 10.81 2.70
CA GLY A 12 11.86 12.00 2.99
C GLY A 12 11.11 11.89 4.33
N ALA A 13 10.51 10.74 4.63
CA ALA A 13 9.83 10.49 5.88
C ALA A 13 10.79 10.47 7.09
N THR A 14 12.01 9.95 6.90
CA THR A 14 13.05 9.92 7.95
C THR A 14 13.59 11.32 8.24
N LEU A 15 13.85 12.11 7.20
CA LEU A 15 14.21 13.53 7.34
C LEU A 15 13.10 14.36 7.98
N GLY A 16 11.85 14.14 7.54
CA GLY A 16 10.67 14.77 8.12
C GLY A 16 10.46 14.40 9.58
N GLY A 17 10.63 13.12 9.94
CA GLY A 17 10.52 12.63 11.32
C GLY A 17 11.62 13.19 12.23
N PHE A 18 12.84 13.37 11.71
CA PHE A 18 13.94 14.01 12.44
C PHE A 18 13.66 15.50 12.71
N LEU A 19 13.09 16.21 11.75
CA LEU A 19 12.68 17.62 11.89
C LEU A 19 11.44 17.80 12.79
N LEU A 20 10.53 16.83 12.80
CA LEU A 20 9.25 16.86 13.54
C LEU A 20 9.29 16.12 14.89
N THR A 21 10.46 15.67 15.36
CA THR A 21 10.65 14.96 16.64
C THR A 21 9.82 13.67 16.83
N THR A 22 9.39 13.03 15.74
CA THR A 22 8.74 11.72 15.77
C THR A 22 9.80 10.62 15.68
N HIS A 23 10.04 9.92 16.79
CA HIS A 23 10.95 8.77 16.86
C HIS A 23 10.40 7.57 16.09
N VAL A 24 10.57 7.57 14.76
CA VAL A 24 10.29 6.38 13.96
C VAL A 24 11.46 5.39 14.12
N PRO A 25 11.24 4.17 14.63
CA PRO A 25 12.30 3.20 14.81
C PRO A 25 12.85 2.76 13.45
N VAL A 26 14.11 3.11 13.16
CA VAL A 26 14.79 2.87 11.87
C VAL A 26 14.76 1.39 11.45
N GLY A 27 14.85 0.47 12.41
CA GLY A 27 14.74 -0.98 12.15
C GLY A 27 13.35 -1.42 11.70
N GLY A 28 12.29 -0.86 12.29
CA GLY A 28 10.90 -1.14 11.88
C GLY A 28 10.58 -0.53 10.51
N ALA A 29 11.20 0.60 10.19
CA ALA A 29 10.97 1.28 8.93
C ALA A 29 11.60 0.57 7.71
N LEU A 30 12.75 -0.11 7.87
CA LEU A 30 13.31 -0.94 6.78
C LEU A 30 12.38 -2.11 6.44
N ILE A 31 11.82 -2.76 7.47
CA ILE A 31 10.84 -3.83 7.30
C ILE A 31 9.57 -3.27 6.65
N ALA A 32 9.10 -2.09 7.09
CA ALA A 32 7.97 -1.40 6.48
C ALA A 32 8.13 -1.21 4.96
N VAL A 33 9.32 -0.79 4.51
CA VAL A 33 9.61 -0.61 3.08
C VAL A 33 9.45 -1.92 2.29
N LEU A 34 9.96 -3.04 2.81
CA LEU A 34 9.83 -4.35 2.16
C LEU A 34 8.36 -4.80 2.09
N PHE A 35 7.64 -4.68 3.20
CA PHE A 35 6.23 -5.07 3.29
C PHE A 35 5.34 -4.20 2.41
N LEU A 36 5.55 -2.88 2.41
CA LEU A 36 4.87 -1.96 1.50
C LEU A 36 5.14 -2.31 0.04
N THR A 37 6.39 -2.58 -0.31
CA THR A 37 6.75 -2.93 -1.69
C THR A 37 5.96 -4.15 -2.18
N VAL A 38 5.88 -5.22 -1.38
CA VAL A 38 5.10 -6.42 -1.75
C VAL A 38 3.60 -6.12 -1.78
N SER A 39 3.12 -5.31 -0.83
CA SER A 39 1.69 -5.03 -0.68
C SER A 39 1.14 -4.10 -1.75
N GLU A 40 1.99 -3.33 -2.43
CA GLU A 40 1.63 -2.40 -3.51
C GLU A 40 1.86 -3.00 -4.92
N LEU A 41 2.42 -4.22 -5.04
CA LEU A 41 2.71 -4.85 -6.34
C LEU A 41 1.45 -5.02 -7.23
N TRP A 42 0.27 -5.17 -6.62
CA TRP A 42 -1.00 -5.30 -7.35
C TRP A 42 -1.40 -4.02 -8.09
N GLU A 43 -0.87 -2.85 -7.71
CA GLU A 43 -1.19 -1.59 -8.36
C GLU A 43 -0.61 -1.52 -9.78
N ILE A 44 0.54 -2.15 -10.03
CA ILE A 44 1.22 -2.15 -11.33
C ILE A 44 0.34 -2.67 -12.46
N PRO A 45 -0.20 -3.91 -12.41
CA PRO A 45 -1.01 -4.44 -13.49
C PRO A 45 -2.34 -3.67 -13.66
N VAL A 46 -2.92 -3.13 -12.56
CA VAL A 46 -4.12 -2.28 -12.60
C VAL A 46 -3.82 -0.97 -13.34
N ALA A 47 -2.75 -0.29 -12.96
CA ALA A 47 -2.36 0.98 -13.54
C ALA A 47 -1.99 0.86 -15.02
N LEU A 48 -1.27 -0.21 -15.39
CA LEU A 48 -0.94 -0.51 -16.78
C LEU A 48 -2.21 -0.71 -17.63
N PHE A 49 -3.17 -1.48 -17.13
CA PHE A 49 -4.44 -1.70 -17.80
C PHE A 49 -5.27 -0.41 -17.97
N LEU A 50 -5.41 0.37 -16.90
CA LEU A 50 -6.16 1.63 -16.91
C LEU A 50 -5.51 2.66 -17.84
N SER A 51 -4.19 2.78 -17.81
CA SER A 51 -3.45 3.68 -18.68
C SER A 51 -3.61 3.30 -20.15
N GLU A 52 -3.51 2.00 -20.48
CA GLU A 52 -3.65 1.53 -21.86
C GLU A 52 -5.09 1.68 -22.40
N ARG A 53 -6.09 1.49 -21.54
CA ARG A 53 -7.50 1.50 -21.97
C ARG A 53 -8.13 2.90 -21.95
N PHE A 54 -7.80 3.73 -20.97
CA PHE A 54 -8.47 4.99 -20.69
C PHE A 54 -7.52 6.20 -20.69
N GLY A 55 -6.20 5.98 -20.82
CA GLY A 55 -5.19 7.02 -20.80
C GLY A 55 -4.69 7.37 -19.38
N MET A 56 -3.55 8.06 -19.34
CA MET A 56 -2.80 8.33 -18.11
C MET A 56 -3.56 9.23 -17.12
N ILE A 57 -4.32 10.22 -17.59
CA ILE A 57 -5.05 11.16 -16.72
C ILE A 57 -6.12 10.42 -15.91
N VAL A 58 -6.91 9.56 -16.57
CA VAL A 58 -7.94 8.77 -15.91
C VAL A 58 -7.31 7.81 -14.89
N ASN A 59 -6.19 7.17 -15.26
CA ASN A 59 -5.44 6.32 -14.35
C ASN A 59 -5.06 7.04 -13.05
N LEU A 60 -4.53 8.27 -13.15
CA LEU A 60 -4.13 9.05 -11.97
C LEU A 60 -5.31 9.36 -11.05
N PHE A 61 -6.46 9.78 -11.59
CA PHE A 61 -7.65 10.05 -10.78
C PHE A 61 -8.18 8.79 -10.09
N VAL A 62 -8.15 7.65 -10.78
CA VAL A 62 -8.60 6.37 -10.24
C VAL A 62 -7.65 5.90 -9.12
N CYS A 63 -6.33 5.93 -9.34
CA CYS A 63 -5.33 5.62 -8.31
C CYS A 63 -5.54 6.52 -7.09
N LEU A 64 -5.65 7.83 -7.27
CA LEU A 64 -5.89 8.76 -6.17
C LEU A 64 -7.15 8.41 -5.38
N PHE A 65 -8.25 8.12 -6.07
CA PHE A 65 -9.50 7.75 -5.43
C PHE A 65 -9.39 6.44 -4.64
N ILE A 66 -8.72 5.43 -5.19
CA ILE A 66 -8.47 4.15 -4.54
C ILE A 66 -7.59 4.33 -3.29
N THR A 67 -6.55 5.16 -3.37
CA THR A 67 -5.65 5.46 -2.24
C THR A 67 -6.38 6.20 -1.12
N VAL A 68 -7.13 7.26 -1.44
CA VAL A 68 -7.90 8.02 -0.44
C VAL A 68 -8.95 7.12 0.22
N SER A 69 -9.65 6.30 -0.57
CA SER A 69 -10.61 5.33 -0.04
C SER A 69 -9.94 4.28 0.85
N GLY A 70 -8.72 3.84 0.50
CA GLY A 70 -7.87 2.94 1.28
C GLY A 70 -7.56 3.48 2.66
N VAL A 71 -7.17 4.75 2.75
CA VAL A 71 -6.88 5.41 4.03
C VAL A 71 -8.11 5.42 4.94
N VAL A 72 -9.28 5.79 4.42
CA VAL A 72 -10.53 5.84 5.21
C VAL A 72 -10.97 4.44 5.66
N ILE A 73 -10.94 3.46 4.74
CA ILE A 73 -11.39 2.08 5.02
C ILE A 73 -10.43 1.35 5.96
N SER A 74 -9.14 1.67 5.94
CA SER A 74 -8.13 1.04 6.82
C SER A 74 -8.45 1.17 8.31
N GLN A 75 -9.18 2.23 8.70
CA GLN A 75 -9.60 2.50 10.08
C GLN A 75 -10.83 1.69 10.52
N THR A 76 -11.51 1.01 9.59
CA THR A 76 -12.78 0.30 9.84
C THR A 76 -12.58 -1.21 10.02
N ARG A 77 -13.62 -1.96 10.40
CA ARG A 77 -13.54 -3.44 10.50
C ARG A 77 -13.48 -4.16 9.15
N ILE A 78 -13.74 -3.47 8.05
CA ILE A 78 -13.82 -4.04 6.68
C ILE A 78 -12.54 -3.78 5.86
N TRP A 79 -11.42 -3.52 6.53
CA TRP A 79 -10.13 -3.20 5.93
C TRP A 79 -9.62 -4.24 4.92
N TYR A 80 -10.06 -5.49 4.99
CA TYR A 80 -9.69 -6.57 4.07
C TYR A 80 -10.40 -6.51 2.72
N VAL A 81 -11.45 -5.69 2.57
CA VAL A 81 -12.25 -5.61 1.32
C VAL A 81 -11.52 -4.80 0.25
N LEU A 82 -10.81 -3.74 0.66
CA LEU A 82 -10.10 -2.86 -0.26
C LEU A 82 -8.59 -3.11 -0.12
N VAL A 83 -7.96 -3.59 -1.19
CA VAL A 83 -6.53 -3.94 -1.16
C VAL A 83 -5.63 -2.75 -0.79
N SER A 84 -6.01 -1.52 -1.14
CA SER A 84 -5.32 -0.28 -0.77
C SER A 84 -5.40 0.03 0.74
N ALA A 85 -6.41 -0.49 1.45
CA ALA A 85 -6.53 -0.32 2.90
C ALA A 85 -5.60 -1.27 3.70
N ILE A 86 -5.17 -2.37 3.10
CA ILE A 86 -4.32 -3.40 3.72
C ILE A 86 -2.93 -2.86 4.10
N PRO A 87 -2.13 -2.26 3.19
CA PRO A 87 -0.82 -1.71 3.55
C PRO A 87 -0.94 -0.63 4.62
N MET A 88 -1.93 0.26 4.53
CA MET A 88 -2.15 1.32 5.51
C MET A 88 -2.37 0.76 6.92
N ARG A 89 -3.11 -0.35 7.04
CA ARG A 89 -3.36 -0.99 8.35
C ARG A 89 -2.17 -1.80 8.86
N MET A 90 -1.43 -2.46 7.97
CA MET A 90 -0.22 -3.21 8.36
C MET A 90 0.93 -2.30 8.80
N MET A 91 0.98 -1.08 8.28
CA MET A 91 2.01 -0.11 8.66
C MET A 91 1.75 0.56 10.01
N CYS A 92 0.51 0.60 10.49
CA CYS A 92 0.18 1.14 11.82
C CYS A 92 0.98 0.50 12.97
N PRO A 93 0.97 -0.85 13.15
CA PRO A 93 1.76 -1.50 14.19
C PRO A 93 3.27 -1.44 13.94
N LEU A 94 3.69 -1.27 12.68
CA LEU A 94 5.11 -1.27 12.30
C LEU A 94 5.80 0.07 12.52
N LEU A 95 5.09 1.16 12.23
CA LEU A 95 5.60 2.54 12.31
C LEU A 95 5.12 3.28 13.57
N HIS A 96 4.16 2.72 14.32
CA HIS A 96 3.46 3.42 15.40
C HIS A 96 2.81 4.75 14.95
N VAL A 97 2.32 4.78 13.70
CA VAL A 97 1.66 5.94 13.09
C VAL A 97 0.28 5.51 12.57
N LEU A 98 -0.76 6.26 12.92
CA LEU A 98 -2.10 6.03 12.42
C LEU A 98 -2.23 6.43 10.94
N PRO A 99 -3.25 5.92 10.20
CA PRO A 99 -3.45 6.24 8.79
C PRO A 99 -3.71 7.74 8.53
N ASN A 100 -4.06 8.51 9.56
CA ASN A 100 -4.22 9.97 9.52
C ASN A 100 -2.92 10.75 9.78
N GLY A 101 -1.80 10.08 10.01
CA GLY A 101 -0.49 10.69 10.27
C GLY A 101 -0.19 11.02 11.73
N LEU A 102 -1.08 10.71 12.68
CA LEU A 102 -0.83 10.92 14.11
C LEU A 102 0.01 9.77 14.70
N ALA A 103 0.83 10.09 15.72
CA ALA A 103 1.51 9.07 16.50
C ALA A 103 0.49 8.22 17.28
N ALA A 104 0.70 6.90 17.31
CA ALA A 104 -0.21 5.99 17.97
C ALA A 104 0.07 5.85 19.47
N GLU A 105 -0.95 6.06 20.30
CA GLU A 105 -0.89 5.81 21.74
C GLU A 105 -0.85 4.32 22.05
N ALA A 106 -0.12 3.95 23.12
CA ALA A 106 -0.02 2.57 23.57
C ALA A 106 -1.40 2.02 23.98
N GLY A 107 -1.79 0.87 23.40
CA GLY A 107 -3.09 0.25 23.63
C GLY A 107 -4.15 0.53 22.55
N ASN A 108 -3.80 1.28 21.50
CA ASN A 108 -4.71 1.50 20.38
C ASN A 108 -5.01 0.17 19.63
N PRO A 109 -6.28 -0.16 19.35
CA PRO A 109 -6.66 -1.37 18.60
C PRO A 109 -6.02 -1.51 17.22
N LEU A 110 -5.54 -0.41 16.63
CA LEU A 110 -4.84 -0.41 15.33
C LEU A 110 -3.37 -0.82 15.42
N LEU A 111 -2.81 -0.99 16.63
CA LEU A 111 -1.43 -1.46 16.86
C LEU A 111 -1.32 -2.99 16.99
N ASP A 112 -2.38 -3.74 16.67
CA ASP A 112 -2.35 -5.19 16.69
C ASP A 112 -1.41 -5.73 15.60
N THR A 113 -0.29 -6.34 16.00
CA THR A 113 0.67 -6.97 15.09
C THR A 113 0.12 -8.24 14.43
N GLY A 114 -0.96 -8.81 14.96
CA GLY A 114 -1.67 -9.96 14.39
C GLY A 114 -2.26 -9.70 13.01
N VAL A 115 -2.38 -8.44 12.57
CA VAL A 115 -2.91 -8.07 11.24
C VAL A 115 -1.88 -8.15 10.12
N ILE A 116 -0.58 -8.21 10.44
CA ILE A 116 0.51 -8.18 9.46
C ILE A 116 0.52 -9.46 8.61
N VAL A 117 0.45 -10.64 9.25
CA VAL A 117 0.48 -11.92 8.54
C VAL A 117 -0.76 -12.12 7.65
N PRO A 118 -1.99 -11.92 8.15
CA PRO A 118 -3.19 -12.00 7.31
C PRO A 118 -3.18 -10.98 6.16
N GLY A 119 -2.77 -9.73 6.44
CA GLY A 119 -2.69 -8.68 5.43
C GLY A 119 -1.71 -9.04 4.31
N MET A 120 -0.55 -9.61 4.65
CA MET A 120 0.44 -10.02 3.65
C MET A 120 -0.07 -11.17 2.78
N CYS A 121 -0.73 -12.18 3.37
CA CYS A 121 -1.36 -13.25 2.62
C CYS A 121 -2.43 -12.71 1.64
N LEU A 122 -3.29 -11.79 2.12
CA LEU A 122 -4.32 -11.14 1.30
C LEU A 122 -3.70 -10.35 0.13
N SER A 123 -2.65 -9.56 0.37
CA SER A 123 -1.96 -8.80 -0.67
C SER A 123 -1.36 -9.71 -1.75
N ILE A 124 -0.75 -10.85 -1.37
CA ILE A 124 -0.19 -11.81 -2.34
C ILE A 124 -1.31 -12.46 -3.16
N ILE A 125 -2.40 -12.90 -2.52
CA ILE A 125 -3.56 -13.48 -3.20
C ILE A 125 -4.11 -12.49 -4.23
N TRP A 126 -4.26 -11.22 -3.83
CA TRP A 126 -4.77 -10.19 -4.71
C TRP A 126 -3.83 -9.87 -5.87
N PHE A 127 -2.53 -9.79 -5.60
CA PHE A 127 -1.51 -9.62 -6.63
C PHE A 127 -1.60 -10.72 -7.69
N VAL A 128 -1.64 -11.99 -7.27
CA VAL A 128 -1.76 -13.13 -8.19
C VAL A 128 -3.08 -13.06 -8.98
N PHE A 129 -4.20 -12.81 -8.31
CA PHE A 129 -5.51 -12.72 -8.96
C PHE A 129 -5.55 -11.65 -10.05
N VAL A 130 -5.13 -10.43 -9.70
CA VAL A 130 -5.11 -9.26 -10.59
C VAL A 130 -4.15 -9.49 -11.76
N THR A 131 -2.97 -10.05 -11.49
CA THR A 131 -1.96 -10.35 -12.51
C THR A 131 -2.49 -11.38 -13.52
N VAL A 132 -3.08 -12.48 -13.05
CA VAL A 132 -3.65 -13.51 -13.94
C VAL A 132 -4.80 -12.94 -14.77
N LEU A 133 -5.65 -12.10 -14.18
CA LEU A 133 -6.78 -11.47 -14.87
C LEU A 133 -6.30 -10.57 -16.01
N PHE A 134 -5.31 -9.72 -15.75
CA PHE A 134 -4.79 -8.81 -16.77
C PHE A 134 -3.89 -9.51 -17.78
N LEU A 135 -3.08 -10.49 -17.39
CA LEU A 135 -2.30 -11.30 -18.34
C LEU A 135 -3.22 -11.98 -19.36
N LYS A 136 -4.30 -12.62 -18.92
CA LYS A 136 -5.30 -13.21 -19.84
C LYS A 136 -5.97 -12.18 -20.74
N TRP A 137 -6.12 -10.95 -20.27
CA TRP A 137 -6.70 -9.87 -21.07
C TRP A 137 -5.71 -9.36 -22.13
N PHE A 138 -4.43 -9.24 -21.81
CA PHE A 138 -3.36 -8.86 -22.73
C PHE A 138 -3.06 -9.95 -23.77
N GLU A 139 -3.00 -11.22 -23.36
CA GLU A 139 -2.82 -12.37 -24.29
C GLU A 139 -3.89 -12.37 -25.40
N ARG A 140 -5.15 -12.04 -25.06
CA ARG A 140 -6.23 -11.93 -26.06
C ARG A 140 -6.02 -10.81 -27.09
N ARG A 141 -5.09 -9.87 -26.85
CA ARG A 141 -4.77 -8.78 -27.78
C ARG A 141 -3.51 -9.03 -28.61
N GLU A 142 -2.58 -9.87 -28.14
CA GLU A 142 -1.38 -10.25 -28.91
C GLU A 142 -1.68 -11.24 -30.04
N VAL A 143 -2.86 -11.89 -30.04
CA VAL A 143 -3.35 -12.65 -31.21
C VAL A 143 -3.98 -11.69 -32.22
N LYS A 144 -3.18 -10.82 -32.85
CA LYS A 144 -3.55 -10.07 -34.05
C LYS A 144 -2.37 -9.92 -35.00
#